data_AF-A0A5B0BSY5-F1
#
_entry.id   AF-A0A5B0BSY5-F1
#
_cell.length_a   1.000
_cell.length_b   1.000
_cell.length_c   1.000
_cell.angle_alpha   90.00
_cell.angle_beta   90.00
_cell.angle_gamma   90.00
#
_symmetry.space_group_name_H-M   'P 1'
#
loop_
_entity.id
_entity.type
_entity.pdbx_description
1 polymer ?
#
loop_
_entity_poly.entity_id
_entity_poly.type
_entity_poly.pdbx_seq_one_letter_code
_entity_poly.pdbx_strand_id
1 'polypeptide(L)'
;MTGFKVTFNQNVKLGMDIYRKGDSTTVDEGVCDELVELDVIEEGFELVMKEPKRVEEMTVPELKEYATENDIDLGEAKKRDDILAVIQSFEEENAPEE
;
A
#
# COMPACT_ATOMS: atom_id res chain seq x y z
N MET A 1 -0.96 1.42 -6.20
CA MET A 1 -1.13 -0.04 -6.02
C MET A 1 -2.63 -0.32 -5.92
N THR A 2 -3.13 -1.38 -6.53
CA THR A 2 -4.57 -1.70 -6.49
C THR A 2 -4.87 -2.48 -5.21
N GLY A 3 -5.86 -2.03 -4.42
CA GLY A 3 -6.36 -2.74 -3.26
C GLY A 3 -7.74 -3.33 -3.52
N PHE A 4 -8.11 -4.37 -2.80
CA PHE A 4 -9.41 -5.01 -2.85
C PHE A 4 -10.06 -4.87 -1.49
N LYS A 5 -11.18 -4.17 -1.44
CA LYS A 5 -11.99 -4.07 -0.23
C LYS A 5 -12.86 -5.31 -0.16
N VAL A 6 -12.57 -6.14 0.83
CA VAL A 6 -13.25 -7.41 1.09
C VAL A 6 -14.04 -7.31 2.39
N THR A 7 -15.16 -8.01 2.48
CA THR A 7 -15.97 -8.13 3.70
C THR A 7 -15.90 -9.57 4.18
N PHE A 8 -15.56 -9.79 5.44
CA PHE A 8 -15.42 -11.13 6.00
C PHE A 8 -16.79 -11.72 6.34
N ASN A 9 -17.07 -12.91 5.82
CA ASN A 9 -18.31 -13.64 6.10
C ASN A 9 -18.25 -14.42 7.45
N GLN A 10 -17.04 -14.50 8.03
CA GLN A 10 -16.71 -15.21 9.26
C GLN A 10 -15.59 -14.50 10.04
N ASN A 11 -15.20 -15.03 11.19
CA ASN A 11 -14.10 -14.45 11.98
C ASN A 11 -12.76 -14.90 11.39
N VAL A 12 -11.93 -13.94 10.98
CA VAL A 12 -10.65 -14.17 10.33
C VAL A 12 -9.55 -13.46 11.09
N LYS A 13 -8.37 -14.08 11.17
CA LYS A 13 -7.17 -13.42 11.68
C LYS A 13 -6.19 -13.23 10.55
N LEU A 14 -5.88 -11.98 10.22
CA LEU A 14 -4.88 -11.62 9.22
C LEU A 14 -3.68 -10.99 9.91
N GLY A 15 -2.56 -11.72 9.95
CA GLY A 15 -1.37 -11.28 10.66
C GLY A 15 -1.64 -11.06 12.15
N MET A 16 -1.56 -9.81 12.60
CA MET A 16 -1.85 -9.40 13.98
C MET A 16 -3.30 -8.94 14.18
N ASP A 17 -4.00 -8.63 13.10
CA ASP A 17 -5.35 -8.09 13.11
C ASP A 17 -6.39 -9.21 13.12
N ILE A 18 -7.46 -8.99 13.89
CA ILE A 18 -8.58 -9.94 14.02
C ILE A 18 -9.83 -9.24 13.52
N TYR A 19 -10.40 -9.80 12.45
CA TYR A 19 -11.62 -9.37 11.82
C TYR A 19 -12.76 -10.29 12.21
N ARG A 20 -13.91 -9.72 12.52
CA ARG A 20 -15.13 -10.44 12.83
C ARG A 20 -16.00 -10.56 11.59
N LYS A 21 -16.96 -11.48 11.64
CA LYS A 21 -18.02 -11.55 10.63
C LYS A 21 -18.68 -10.18 10.44
N GLY A 22 -18.70 -9.71 9.20
CA GLY A 22 -19.24 -8.42 8.77
C GLY A 22 -18.21 -7.29 8.75
N ASP A 23 -16.99 -7.50 9.24
CA ASP A 23 -15.93 -6.50 9.13
C ASP A 23 -15.41 -6.45 7.68
N SER A 24 -14.98 -5.27 7.25
CA SER A 24 -14.36 -5.08 5.94
C SER A 24 -12.96 -4.49 6.08
N THR A 25 -12.07 -4.86 5.17
CA THR A 25 -10.70 -4.36 5.12
C THR A 25 -10.21 -4.29 3.68
N THR A 26 -9.18 -3.49 3.44
CA THR A 26 -8.52 -3.39 2.14
C THR A 26 -7.28 -4.26 2.15
N VAL A 27 -7.25 -5.25 1.27
CA VAL A 27 -6.13 -6.17 1.08
C VAL A 27 -5.53 -6.00 -0.31
N ASP A 28 -4.31 -6.48 -0.52
CA ASP A 28 -3.71 -6.52 -1.86
C ASP A 28 -4.18 -7.77 -2.63
N GLU A 29 -3.98 -7.81 -3.95
CA GLU A 29 -4.52 -8.87 -4.84
C GLU A 29 -4.20 -10.29 -4.35
N GLY A 30 -2.93 -10.58 -4.05
CA GLY A 30 -2.53 -11.91 -3.62
C GLY A 30 -3.16 -12.35 -2.30
N VAL A 31 -3.50 -11.41 -1.41
CA VAL A 31 -4.22 -11.72 -0.17
C VAL A 31 -5.71 -11.91 -0.47
N CYS A 32 -6.27 -11.11 -1.38
CA CYS A 32 -7.66 -11.26 -1.82
C CYS A 32 -7.92 -12.67 -2.39
N ASP A 33 -7.04 -13.16 -3.27
CA ASP A 33 -7.15 -14.51 -3.85
C ASP A 33 -7.14 -15.60 -2.77
N GLU A 34 -6.24 -15.51 -1.78
CA GLU A 34 -6.18 -16.46 -0.66
C GLU A 34 -7.48 -16.44 0.16
N LEU A 35 -8.03 -15.24 0.42
CA LEU A 35 -9.29 -15.08 1.14
C LEU A 35 -10.51 -15.64 0.38
N VAL A 36 -10.51 -15.51 -0.96
CA VAL A 36 -11.53 -16.10 -1.84
C VAL A 36 -11.42 -17.62 -1.82
N GLU A 37 -10.21 -18.17 -1.95
CA GLU A 37 -9.99 -19.63 -1.94
C GLU A 37 -10.41 -20.28 -0.63
N LEU A 38 -10.22 -19.57 0.48
CA LEU A 38 -10.63 -20.03 1.82
C LEU A 38 -12.14 -19.84 2.10
N ASP A 39 -12.88 -19.19 1.20
CA ASP A 39 -14.31 -18.87 1.36
C ASP A 39 -14.61 -18.10 2.67
N VAL A 40 -13.67 -17.22 3.08
CA VAL A 40 -13.77 -16.44 4.33
C VAL A 40 -14.31 -15.03 4.13
N ILE A 41 -14.53 -14.62 2.88
CA ILE A 41 -15.10 -13.32 2.50
C ILE A 41 -16.44 -13.49 1.79
N GLU A 42 -17.23 -12.43 1.75
CA GLU A 42 -18.48 -12.41 1.00
C GLU A 42 -18.21 -12.36 -0.52
N GLU A 43 -19.11 -12.95 -1.31
CA GLU A 43 -19.11 -12.86 -2.77
C GLU A 43 -19.40 -11.41 -3.19
N GLY A 44 -18.33 -10.62 -3.32
CA GLY A 44 -18.39 -9.20 -3.70
C GLY A 44 -17.25 -8.42 -3.05
N PHE A 45 -16.19 -8.20 -3.81
CA PHE A 45 -15.11 -7.31 -3.42
C PHE A 45 -15.07 -6.09 -4.34
N GLU A 46 -14.79 -4.93 -3.75
CA GLU A 46 -14.66 -3.68 -4.50
C GLU A 46 -13.18 -3.45 -4.81
N LEU A 47 -12.86 -3.24 -6.08
CA LEU A 47 -11.53 -2.80 -6.48
C LEU A 47 -11.38 -1.33 -6.08
N VAL A 48 -10.52 -1.08 -5.10
CA VAL A 48 -10.21 0.25 -4.59
C VAL A 48 -8.84 0.65 -5.10
N MET A 49 -8.76 1.76 -5.83
CA MET A 49 -7.46 2.37 -6.09
C MET A 49 -6.90 2.84 -4.76
N LYS A 50 -5.94 2.08 -4.21
CA LYS A 50 -5.18 2.51 -3.04
C LYS A 50 -4.38 3.70 -3.54
N GLU A 51 -4.74 4.90 -3.07
CA GLU A 51 -3.90 6.07 -3.28
C GLU A 51 -2.48 5.65 -2.91
N PRO A 52 -1.47 5.95 -3.77
CA PRO A 52 -0.10 5.64 -3.42
C PRO A 52 0.13 6.22 -2.04
N LYS A 53 0.58 5.38 -1.10
CA LYS A 53 1.03 5.88 0.21
C LYS A 53 1.90 7.07 -0.08
N ARG A 54 1.60 8.22 0.53
CA ARG A 54 2.47 9.37 0.41
C ARG A 54 3.86 8.91 0.79
N VAL A 55 4.87 9.30 0.01
CA VAL A 55 6.27 9.03 0.34
C VAL A 55 6.61 9.47 1.77
N GLU A 56 5.86 10.45 2.31
CA GLU A 56 5.86 10.89 3.71
C GLU A 56 5.62 9.80 4.75
N GLU A 57 4.84 8.77 4.42
CA GLU A 57 4.47 7.66 5.31
C GLU A 57 5.36 6.43 5.12
N MET A 58 6.25 6.45 4.14
CA MET A 58 7.19 5.37 3.88
C MET A 58 8.34 5.36 4.90
N THR A 59 8.87 4.18 5.16
CA THR A 59 10.07 3.97 5.96
C THR A 59 11.34 4.18 5.13
N VAL A 60 12.50 4.36 5.78
CA VAL A 60 13.80 4.51 5.08
C VAL A 60 14.07 3.42 4.03
N PRO A 61 13.84 2.12 4.29
CA PRO A 61 14.01 1.10 3.25
C PRO A 61 13.03 1.28 2.09
N GLU A 62 11.74 1.51 2.36
CA GLU A 62 10.73 1.73 1.31
C GLU A 62 11.06 2.97 0.45
N LEU A 63 11.53 4.06 1.06
CA LEU A 63 11.95 5.25 0.34
C LEU A 63 13.13 4.98 -0.59
N LYS A 64 14.09 4.15 -0.17
CA LYS A 64 15.23 3.77 -1.02
C LYS A 64 14.82 2.87 -2.18
N GLU A 65 13.90 1.96 -1.94
CA GLU A 65 13.31 1.14 -3.00
C GLU A 65 12.58 2.04 -4.01
N TYR A 66 11.73 2.95 -3.53
CA TYR A 66 11.05 3.92 -4.38
C TYR A 66 12.03 4.74 -5.24
N ALA A 67 13.10 5.25 -4.63
CA ALA A 67 14.13 5.98 -5.35
C ALA A 67 14.84 5.12 -6.40
N THR A 68 15.05 3.84 -6.13
CA THR A 68 15.65 2.91 -7.08
C THR A 68 14.69 2.57 -8.22
N GLU A 69 13.41 2.35 -7.92
CA GLU A 69 12.36 2.06 -8.91
C GLU A 69 12.10 3.24 -9.86
N ASN A 70 12.28 4.47 -9.38
CA ASN A 70 12.07 5.69 -10.14
C ASN A 70 13.37 6.34 -10.64
N ASP A 71 14.52 5.65 -10.53
CA ASP A 71 15.85 6.15 -10.92
C ASP A 71 16.19 7.55 -10.31
N ILE A 72 15.76 7.78 -9.07
CA ILE A 72 15.99 9.01 -8.29
C ILE A 72 17.37 8.94 -7.63
N ASP A 73 18.23 9.91 -7.93
CA ASP A 73 19.53 10.03 -7.28
C ASP A 73 19.39 10.60 -5.86
N LEU A 74 19.57 9.74 -4.86
CA LEU A 74 19.56 10.13 -3.45
C LEU A 74 20.83 10.92 -3.04
N GLY A 75 21.88 10.96 -3.87
CA GLY A 75 23.11 11.69 -3.60
C GLY A 75 23.71 11.36 -2.22
N GLU A 76 23.84 12.38 -1.37
CA GLU A 76 24.34 12.25 0.01
C GLU A 76 23.24 12.00 1.06
N ALA A 77 21.97 11.92 0.64
CA ALA A 77 20.83 11.71 1.54
C ALA A 77 20.90 10.33 2.19
N LYS A 78 21.23 10.31 3.48
CA LYS A 78 21.35 9.08 4.28
C LYS A 78 20.28 8.97 5.37
N LYS A 79 19.63 10.09 5.71
CA LYS A 79 18.56 10.13 6.72
C LYS A 79 17.22 10.05 6.04
N ARG A 80 16.22 9.59 6.79
CA ARG A 80 14.83 9.49 6.33
C ARG A 80 14.36 10.82 5.73
N ASP A 81 14.49 11.91 6.48
CA ASP A 81 14.03 13.23 6.07
C ASP A 81 14.73 13.73 4.80
N ASP A 82 16.06 13.52 4.68
CA ASP A 82 16.81 13.92 3.48
C ASP A 82 16.36 13.12 2.25
N ILE A 83 16.19 11.79 2.39
CA ILE A 83 15.77 10.91 1.30
C ILE A 83 14.34 11.25 0.86
N LEU A 84 13.45 11.48 1.84
CA LEU A 84 12.06 11.83 1.63
C LEU A 84 11.92 13.18 0.92
N ALA A 85 12.73 14.19 1.28
CA ALA A 85 12.72 15.48 0.61
C ALA A 85 13.13 15.39 -0.86
N VAL A 86 14.13 14.57 -1.19
CA VAL A 86 14.56 14.32 -2.58
C VAL A 86 13.44 13.64 -3.38
N ILE A 87 12.82 12.61 -2.80
CA ILE A 87 11.73 11.88 -3.44
C ILE A 87 10.49 12.76 -3.62
N GLN A 88 10.12 13.56 -2.62
CA GLN A 88 9.03 14.52 -2.72
C GLN A 88 9.27 15.55 -3.81
N SER A 89 10.49 16.06 -3.92
CA SER A 89 10.83 17.03 -4.98
C SER A 89 10.68 16.40 -6.37
N PHE A 90 11.04 15.12 -6.51
CA PHE A 90 10.86 14.36 -7.74
C PHE A 90 9.39 14.07 -8.04
N GLU A 91 8.59 13.69 -7.04
CA GLU A 91 7.14 13.48 -7.19
C GLU A 91 6.41 14.80 -7.52
N GLU A 92 6.79 15.91 -6.91
CA GLU A 92 6.21 17.23 -7.21
C GLU A 92 6.56 17.70 -8.62
N GLU A 93 7.77 17.38 -9.11
CA GLU A 93 8.20 17.67 -10.49
C GLU A 93 7.56 16.73 -11.55
N ASN A 94 7.24 15.49 -11.17
CA ASN A 94 6.61 14.49 -12.06
C ASN A 94 5.11 14.30 -11.84
N ALA A 95 4.51 14.99 -10.87
CA ALA A 95 3.07 15.03 -10.71
C ALA A 95 2.50 15.70 -11.96
N PRO A 96 1.64 15.02 -12.75
CA PRO A 96 0.90 15.73 -13.78
C PRO A 96 0.09 16.82 -13.08
N GLU A 97 0.37 18.09 -13.38
CA GLU A 97 -0.49 19.21 -12.96
C GLU A 97 -1.94 18.85 -13.30
N GLU A 98 -2.81 18.73 -12.28
CA GLU A 98 -4.26 18.62 -12.46
C GLU A 98 -4.86 19.94 -13.01
#